data_AF-A0A1G8NZF2-F1
#
_entry.id   AF-A0A1G8NZF2-F1
#
_cell.length_a   1.000
_cell.length_b   1.000
_cell.length_c   1.000
_cell.angle_alpha   90.00
_cell.angle_beta   90.00
_cell.angle_gamma   90.00
#
_symmetry.space_group_name_H-M   'P 1'
#
loop_
_entity.id
_entity.type
_entity.pdbx_description
1 polymer ?
#
loop_
_entity_poly.entity_id
_entity_poly.type
_entity_poly.pdbx_seq_one_letter_code
_entity_poly.pdbx_strand_id
1 'polypeptide(L)' 'MSKSTFFTGQPVLNQLLGLIDRNNVRSLARRGDHDLYYRYFDTYTHLVTMLYCVFNRCTSSREVISGMKASLHKLHH' A
#
# COMPACT_ATOMS: atom_id res chain seq x y z
N MET A 1 14.19 -6.02 -26.12
CA MET A 1 14.99 -5.75 -24.90
C MET A 1 14.07 -5.80 -23.70
N SER A 2 14.15 -6.87 -22.91
CA SER A 2 13.46 -6.96 -21.62
C SER A 2 14.14 -5.99 -20.66
N LYS A 3 13.46 -4.88 -20.31
CA LYS A 3 13.95 -3.92 -19.32
C LYS A 3 13.83 -4.61 -17.96
N SER A 4 14.93 -4.76 -17.23
CA SER A 4 14.87 -5.33 -15.87
C SER A 4 13.92 -4.49 -15.02
N THR A 5 12.99 -5.14 -14.33
CA THR A 5 12.07 -4.50 -13.37
C THR A 5 12.75 -4.19 -12.04
N PHE A 6 14.03 -4.55 -11.90
CA PHE A 6 14.87 -4.17 -10.77
C PHE A 6 15.28 -2.70 -10.86
N PHE A 7 14.49 -1.83 -10.24
CA PHE A 7 14.83 -0.42 -10.04
C PHE A 7 15.62 -0.26 -8.74
N THR A 8 16.94 -0.08 -8.84
CA THR A 8 17.83 0.33 -7.75
C THR A 8 17.48 1.77 -7.33
N GLY A 9 16.43 1.93 -6.54
CA GLY A 9 15.89 3.24 -6.12
C GLY A 9 14.42 3.21 -5.72
N GLN A 10 13.66 2.19 -6.13
CA GLN A 10 12.30 1.98 -5.62
C GLN A 10 12.34 1.45 -4.19
N PRO A 11 11.52 1.99 -3.26
CA PRO A 11 11.40 1.43 -1.92
C PRO A 11 10.99 -0.05 -1.97
N VAL A 12 11.54 -0.87 -1.08
CA VAL A 12 11.18 -2.30 -0.95
C VAL A 12 9.66 -2.48 -0.83
N LEU A 13 8.99 -1.59 -0.09
CA LEU A 13 7.54 -1.59 0.02
C LEU A 13 6.85 -1.44 -1.35
N ASN A 14 7.34 -0.59 -2.25
CA ASN A 14 6.73 -0.41 -3.57
C ASN A 14 6.90 -1.66 -4.45
N GLN A 15 8.05 -2.33 -4.35
CA GLN A 15 8.30 -3.59 -5.06
C GLN A 15 7.34 -4.68 -4.57
N LEU A 16 7.11 -4.77 -3.26
CA LEU A 16 6.15 -5.71 -2.67
C LEU A 16 4.71 -5.39 -3.05
N LEU A 17 4.33 -4.11 -3.04
CA LEU A 17 3.01 -3.68 -3.50
C LEU A 17 2.78 -4.02 -4.97
N GLY A 18 3.83 -3.95 -5.80
CA GLY A 18 3.78 -4.38 -7.21
C GLY A 18 3.53 -5.88 -7.42
N LEU A 19 3.75 -6.72 -6.40
CA LEU A 19 3.42 -8.15 -6.43
C LEU A 19 1.97 -8.43 -6.04
N ILE A 20 1.26 -7.45 -5.48
CA ILE A 20 -0.12 -7.58 -5.03
C ILE A 20 -1.06 -7.11 -6.17
N ASP A 21 -1.88 -8.01 -6.70
CA ASP A 21 -2.91 -7.63 -7.66
C ASP A 21 -4.03 -6.84 -6.97
N ARG A 22 -4.03 -5.53 -7.20
CA ARG A 22 -5.04 -4.59 -6.69
C ARG A 22 -6.46 -4.98 -7.09
N ASN A 23 -6.67 -5.53 -8.29
CA ASN A 23 -8.01 -5.89 -8.76
C ASN A 23 -8.54 -7.10 -8.00
N ASN A 24 -7.69 -8.08 -7.72
CA ASN A 24 -8.05 -9.23 -6.92
C ASN A 24 -8.41 -8.82 -5.47
N VAL A 25 -7.61 -7.96 -4.84
CA VAL A 25 -7.92 -7.43 -3.49
C VAL A 25 -9.26 -6.71 -3.47
N ARG A 26 -9.54 -5.88 -4.48
CA ARG A 26 -10.84 -5.19 -4.60
C ARG A 26 -12.00 -6.14 -4.86
N SER A 27 -11.79 -7.20 -5.64
CA SER A 27 -12.81 -8.22 -5.87
C SER A 27 -13.17 -8.95 -4.58
N LEU A 28 -12.16 -9.34 -3.79
CA LEU A 28 -12.35 -9.96 -2.47
C LEU A 28 -13.07 -9.00 -1.50
N ALA A 29 -12.63 -7.74 -1.44
CA ALA A 29 -13.26 -6.72 -0.59
C ALA A 29 -14.75 -6.53 -0.91
N ARG A 30 -15.10 -6.52 -2.21
CA ARG A 30 -16.50 -6.45 -2.66
C ARG A 30 -17.31 -7.70 -2.34
N ARG A 31 -16.73 -8.90 -2.50
CA ARG A 31 -17.41 -10.16 -2.18
C ARG A 31 -17.73 -10.29 -0.69
N GLY A 32 -16.88 -9.72 0.17
CA GLY A 32 -17.06 -9.71 1.62
C GLY A 32 -17.72 -8.45 2.16
N ASP A 33 -18.21 -7.54 1.30
CA ASP A 33 -18.86 -6.29 1.69
C ASP A 33 -18.02 -5.39 2.63
N HIS A 34 -16.70 -5.52 2.56
CA HIS A 34 -15.76 -4.87 3.49
C HIS A 34 -15.65 -3.34 3.27
N ASP A 35 -15.99 -2.85 2.07
CA ASP A 35 -15.89 -1.43 1.71
C ASP A 35 -17.24 -0.68 1.79
N LEU A 36 -18.34 -1.31 2.23
CA LEU A 36 -19.69 -0.71 2.21
C LEU A 36 -19.81 0.60 2.99
N TYR A 37 -19.14 0.69 4.14
CA TYR A 37 -19.26 1.83 5.06
C TYR A 37 -18.08 2.81 4.97
N TYR A 38 -17.05 2.50 4.18
CA TYR A 38 -15.84 3.30 4.08
C TYR A 38 -15.81 4.09 2.77
N ARG A 39 -15.87 5.42 2.88
CA ARG A 39 -15.95 6.30 1.70
C ARG A 39 -14.59 6.63 1.07
N TYR A 40 -13.54 6.74 1.88
CA TYR A 40 -12.21 7.22 1.42
C TYR A 40 -11.04 6.31 1.85
N PHE A 41 -11.31 5.25 2.62
CA PHE A 41 -10.30 4.33 3.13
C PHE A 41 -10.70 2.90 2.77
N ASP A 42 -10.54 2.58 1.48
CA ASP A 42 -10.88 1.25 0.95
C ASP A 42 -9.91 0.18 1.47
N THR A 43 -10.33 -1.07 1.38
CA THR A 43 -9.58 -2.24 1.87
C THR A 43 -8.14 -2.27 1.33
N TYR A 44 -7.94 -1.84 0.08
CA TYR A 44 -6.62 -1.76 -0.52
C TYR A 44 -5.76 -0.66 0.14
N THR A 45 -6.31 0.53 0.36
CA THR A 45 -5.63 1.61 1.07
C THR A 45 -5.27 1.17 2.50
N HIS A 46 -6.19 0.49 3.19
CA HIS A 46 -5.93 -0.06 4.51
C HIS A 46 -4.78 -1.08 4.51
N LEU A 47 -4.75 -1.99 3.53
CA LEU A 47 -3.66 -2.96 3.36
C LEU A 47 -2.30 -2.26 3.18
N VAL A 48 -2.22 -1.25 2.31
CA VAL A 48 -1.00 -0.46 2.07
C VAL A 48 -0.56 0.25 3.37
N THR A 49 -1.49 0.85 4.10
CA THR A 49 -1.21 1.52 5.38
C THR A 49 -0.68 0.54 6.44
N MET A 50 -1.27 -0.65 6.54
CA MET A 50 -0.84 -1.67 7.51
C MET A 50 0.55 -2.22 7.17
N LEU A 51 0.83 -2.48 5.88
CA LEU A 51 2.17 -2.87 5.45
C LEU A 51 3.19 -1.76 5.75
N TYR A 52 2.87 -0.50 5.42
CA TYR A 52 3.74 0.63 5.76
C TYR A 52 4.08 0.67 7.26
N CYS A 53 3.06 0.50 8.10
CA CYS A 53 3.19 0.49 9.56
C CYS A 53 4.19 -0.58 10.04
N VAL A 54 4.03 -1.83 9.58
CA VAL A 54 4.90 -2.95 9.96
C VAL A 54 6.33 -2.75 9.46
N PHE A 55 6.50 -2.34 8.21
CA PHE A 55 7.83 -2.15 7.60
C PHE A 55 8.64 -1.04 8.28
N ASN A 56 7.97 0.03 8.71
CA ASN A 56 8.61 1.17 9.38
C ASN A 56 8.57 1.04 10.91
N ARG A 57 8.04 -0.07 11.44
CA ARG A 57 7.85 -0.31 12.89
C ARG A 57 7.16 0.88 13.59
N CYS A 58 6.14 1.44 12.93
CA CYS A 58 5.39 2.54 13.51
C CYS A 58 4.61 2.03 14.73
N THR A 59 4.66 2.80 15.81
CA THR A 59 3.97 2.51 17.08
C THR A 59 2.74 3.38 17.27
N SER A 60 2.60 4.45 16.48
CA SER A 60 1.45 5.35 16.51
C SER A 60 0.91 5.69 15.12
N SER A 61 -0.40 5.95 15.03
CA SER A 61 -1.03 6.42 13.79
C SER A 61 -0.44 7.75 13.30
N ARG A 62 0.10 8.57 14.21
CA ARG A 62 0.77 9.83 13.85
C ARG A 62 2.07 9.57 13.07
N GLU A 63 2.87 8.60 13.50
CA GLU A 63 4.08 8.17 12.78
C GLU A 63 3.73 7.63 11.40
N VAL A 64 2.67 6.82 11.31
CA VAL A 64 2.17 6.29 10.03
C VAL A 64 1.79 7.44 9.10
N ILE A 65 0.94 8.37 9.54
CA ILE A 65 0.46 9.48 8.69
C ILE A 65 1.62 10.38 8.27
N SER A 66 2.50 10.78 9.20
CA SER A 66 3.63 11.65 8.89
C SER A 66 4.63 10.97 7.95
N GLY A 67 4.93 9.69 8.18
CA GLY A 67 5.85 8.91 7.36
C GLY A 67 5.31 8.63 5.96
N MET A 68 4.02 8.27 5.84
CA MET A 68 3.37 8.08 4.54
C MET A 68 3.31 9.38 3.74
N LYS A 69 3.03 10.52 4.38
CA LYS A 69 3.07 11.85 3.74
C LYS A 69 4.47 12.18 3.22
N ALA A 70 5.51 11.93 4.03
CA ALA A 70 6.91 12.12 3.61
C ALA A 70 7.31 11.18 2.47
N SER A 71 6.69 10.00 2.39
CA SER A 71 6.99 8.96 1.40
C SER A 71 6.07 9.00 0.17
N LEU A 72 5.17 9.97 0.06
CA LEU A 72 4.12 10.02 -0.97
C LEU A 72 4.68 9.87 -2.40
N HIS A 73 5.75 10.59 -2.73
CA HIS A 73 6.38 10.53 -4.05
C HIS A 73 7.10 9.21 -4.33
N LYS A 74 7.41 8.42 -3.30
CA LYS A 74 8.11 7.13 -3.40
C LYS A 74 7.14 5.94 -3.37
N LEU A 75 5.90 6.16 -2.93
CA LEU A 75 4.81 5.17 -2.85
C LEU A 75 3.82 5.29 -4.02
N HIS A 76 4.15 6.09 -5.03
CA HIS A 76 3.38 6.14 -6.26
C HIS A 76 3.60 4.82 -7.02
N HIS A 77 2.71 3.85 -6.81
CA HIS A 77 2.64 2.60 -7.57
C HIS A 77 1.90 2.82 -8.90
#